data_AF-A0A2H6K0V7-F1
#
_entry.id   AF-A0A2H6K0V7-F1
#
_cell.length_a   1.000
_cell.length_b   1.000
_cell.length_c   1.000
_cell.angle_alpha   90.00
_cell.angle_beta   90.00
_cell.angle_gamma   90.00
#
_symmetry.space_group_name_H-M   'P 1'
#
loop_
_entity.id
_entity.type
_entity.pdbx_description
1 polymer ?
#
loop_
_entity_poly.entity_id
_entity_poly.type
_entity_poly.pdbx_seq_one_letter_code
_entity_poly.pdbx_strand_id
1 'polypeptide(L)' 'MVRKLYYWYFYGVTPKLGGVLADKGDYAYTYLPHSLTYFPAQDGLKKILEDIGLVDVEVHDLTMGIAAVHVGTKAG' A
#
# COMPACT_ATOMS: atom_id res chain seq x y z
N MET A 1 5.69 6.98 11.94
CA MET A 1 5.52 6.13 13.14
C MET A 1 4.34 5.16 12.98
N VAL A 2 3.17 5.63 12.52
CA VAL A 2 1.95 4.83 12.30
C VAL A 2 2.14 3.69 11.28
N ARG A 3 2.87 3.93 10.18
CA ARG A 3 3.21 2.92 9.17
C ARG A 3 3.87 1.67 9.79
N LYS A 4 4.89 1.83 10.64
CA LYS A 4 5.54 0.69 11.33
C LYS A 4 4.59 -0.09 12.23
N LEU A 5 3.66 0.59 12.90
CA LEU A 5 2.66 -0.05 13.77
C LEU A 5 1.61 -0.81 12.94
N TYR A 6 1.18 -0.26 11.81
CA TYR A 6 0.31 -0.94 10.85
C TYR A 6 1.02 -2.15 10.24
N TYR A 7 2.28 -2.04 9.80
CA TYR A 7 3.08 -3.18 9.35
C TYR A 7 3.22 -4.22 10.46
N TRP A 8 3.39 -3.84 11.73
CA TRP A 8 3.47 -4.80 12.84
C TRP A 8 2.14 -5.51 13.12
N TYR A 9 1.01 -4.78 13.11
CA TYR A 9 -0.33 -5.36 13.20
C TYR A 9 -0.62 -6.27 12.00
N PHE A 10 -0.28 -5.83 10.78
CA PHE A 10 -0.56 -6.54 9.55
C PHE A 10 0.33 -7.79 9.38
N TYR A 11 1.61 -7.74 9.75
CA TYR A 11 2.50 -8.90 9.68
C TYR A 11 2.43 -9.82 10.90
N GLY A 12 1.91 -9.35 12.04
CA GLY A 12 1.81 -10.14 13.27
C GLY A 12 0.42 -10.72 13.56
N VAL A 13 -0.65 -10.02 13.15
CA VAL A 13 -2.05 -10.38 13.47
C VAL A 13 -2.76 -11.01 12.27
N THR A 14 -2.58 -10.47 11.06
CA THR A 14 -3.20 -11.01 9.84
C THR A 14 -2.87 -12.48 9.56
N PRO A 15 -1.63 -13.00 9.75
CA PRO A 15 -1.35 -14.42 9.49
C PRO A 15 -2.06 -15.35 10.49
N LYS A 16 -2.27 -14.90 11.74
CA LYS A 16 -2.93 -15.68 12.78
C LYS A 16 -4.44 -15.76 12.58
N LEU A 17 -5.06 -14.69 12.06
CA LEU A 17 -6.47 -14.70 11.65
C LEU A 17 -6.68 -15.45 10.33
N GLY A 18 -5.73 -15.33 9.40
CA GLY A 18 -5.70 -16.13 8.17
C GLY A 18 -5.69 -17.62 8.46
N GLY A 19 -4.80 -18.09 9.34
CA GLY A 19 -4.69 -19.51 9.70
C GLY A 19 -5.93 -20.12 10.38
N VAL A 20 -6.79 -19.31 11.01
CA VAL A 20 -8.04 -19.78 11.67
C VAL A 20 -9.22 -19.84 10.68
N LEU A 21 -9.17 -19.10 9.57
CA LEU A 21 -10.24 -19.02 8.56
C LEU A 21 -9.84 -19.68 7.22
N ALA A 22 -8.59 -20.10 7.06
CA ALA A 22 -7.96 -20.63 5.84
C ALA A 22 -8.42 -22.03 5.42
N ASP A 23 -9.57 -22.52 5.87
CA ASP A 23 -10.18 -23.71 5.28
C ASP A 23 -10.68 -23.46 3.84
N LYS A 24 -10.67 -22.20 3.33
CA LYS A 24 -11.31 -21.87 2.02
C LYS A 24 -10.63 -20.82 1.10
N GLY A 25 -9.42 -20.32 1.33
CA GLY A 25 -8.91 -19.28 0.41
C GLY A 25 -7.48 -18.79 0.64
N ASP A 26 -6.51 -19.62 0.32
CA ASP A 26 -5.07 -19.44 0.60
C ASP A 26 -4.39 -18.29 -0.19
N TYR A 27 -4.91 -17.95 -1.38
CA TYR A 27 -4.22 -17.02 -2.29
C TYR A 27 -4.34 -15.55 -1.87
N ALA A 28 -5.53 -15.08 -1.49
CA ALA A 28 -5.78 -13.66 -1.22
C ALA A 28 -5.04 -13.16 0.03
N TYR A 29 -4.95 -14.00 1.06
CA TYR A 29 -4.32 -13.66 2.34
C TYR A 29 -2.80 -13.81 2.32
N THR A 30 -2.23 -14.50 1.33
CA THR A 30 -0.78 -14.56 1.08
C THR A 30 -0.34 -13.47 0.10
N TYR A 31 -1.15 -13.18 -0.91
CA TYR A 31 -0.85 -12.18 -1.94
C TYR A 31 -0.85 -10.75 -1.38
N LEU A 32 -1.76 -10.42 -0.48
CA LEU A 32 -1.91 -9.05 0.02
C LEU A 32 -0.68 -8.59 0.84
N PRO A 33 -0.16 -9.34 1.84
CA PRO A 33 1.10 -8.98 2.51
C PRO A 33 2.30 -8.93 1.56
N HIS A 34 2.38 -9.90 0.64
CA HIS A 34 3.48 -9.98 -0.32
C HIS A 34 3.50 -8.75 -1.25
N SER A 35 2.36 -8.38 -1.84
CA SER A 35 2.27 -7.20 -2.72
C SER A 35 2.59 -5.89 -2.01
N LEU A 36 2.20 -5.75 -0.73
CA LEU A 36 2.55 -4.58 0.10
C LEU A 36 4.05 -4.46 0.44
N THR A 37 4.83 -5.54 0.26
CA THR A 37 6.29 -5.51 0.47
C THR A 37 7.00 -4.80 -0.67
N TYR A 38 6.54 -5.02 -1.90
CA TYR A 38 7.17 -4.48 -3.12
C TYR A 38 6.54 -3.18 -3.58
N PHE A 39 5.37 -2.82 -3.03
CA PHE A 39 4.69 -1.58 -3.39
C PHE A 39 5.52 -0.36 -2.94
N PRO A 40 5.77 0.62 -3.83
CA PRO A 40 6.54 1.81 -3.48
C PRO A 40 5.84 2.61 -2.38
N ALA A 41 6.65 3.24 -1.52
CA ALA A 41 6.13 4.23 -0.58
C ALA A 41 5.55 5.44 -1.33
N GLN A 42 4.76 6.27 -0.63
CA GLN A 42 4.05 7.43 -1.19
C GLN A 42 4.93 8.29 -2.11
N ASP A 43 6.10 8.72 -1.63
CA ASP A 43 7.02 9.55 -2.42
C ASP A 43 7.63 8.80 -3.61
N GLY A 44 7.85 7.49 -3.46
CA GLY A 44 8.35 6.64 -4.53
C GLY A 44 7.34 6.51 -5.66
N LEU A 45 6.06 6.31 -5.34
CA LEU A 45 5.00 6.28 -6.35
C LEU A 45 4.81 7.65 -6.99
N LYS A 46 4.85 8.75 -6.22
CA LYS A 46 4.82 10.10 -6.75
C LYS A 46 5.91 10.32 -7.81
N LYS A 47 7.15 9.93 -7.48
CA LYS A 47 8.27 10.05 -8.42
C LYS A 47 8.07 9.23 -9.68
N ILE A 48 7.56 7.99 -9.57
CA ILE A 48 7.22 7.18 -10.73
C ILE A 48 6.18 7.90 -11.62
N LEU A 49 5.17 8.54 -11.03
CA LEU A 49 4.15 9.28 -11.77
C LEU A 49 4.73 10.52 -12.47
N GLU A 50 5.62 11.25 -11.80
CA GLU A 50 6.34 12.38 -12.39
C GLU A 50 7.26 11.93 -13.55
N ASP A 51 7.99 10.82 -13.37
CA ASP A 51 8.92 10.26 -14.36
C ASP A 51 8.19 9.79 -15.64
N ILE A 52 6.93 9.37 -15.55
CA ILE A 52 6.10 9.02 -16.72
C ILE A 52 5.41 10.23 -17.37
N GLY A 53 5.68 11.45 -16.90
CA GLY A 53 5.22 12.70 -17.52
C GLY A 53 3.89 13.23 -16.98
N LEU A 54 3.42 12.75 -15.82
CA LEU A 54 2.38 13.46 -15.08
C LEU A 54 2.99 14.68 -14.40
N VAL A 55 2.27 15.80 -14.44
CA VAL A 55 2.64 17.05 -13.77
C VAL A 55 1.68 17.32 -12.60
N ASP A 56 2.10 18.22 -11.71
CA ASP A 56 1.33 18.59 -10.52
C ASP A 56 0.89 17.37 -9.69
N VAL A 57 1.82 16.43 -9.47
CA VAL A 57 1.51 15.19 -8.73
C VAL A 57 1.37 15.50 -7.22
N GLU A 58 0.14 15.43 -6.74
CA GLU A 58 -0.22 15.59 -5.33
C GLU A 58 -0.46 14.23 -4.66
N VAL A 59 -0.14 14.18 -3.36
CA VAL A 59 -0.34 12.99 -2.52
C VAL A 59 -1.21 13.38 -1.35
N HIS A 60 -2.33 12.68 -1.18
CA HIS A 60 -3.24 12.86 -0.06
C HIS A 60 -3.26 11.59 0.79
N ASP A 61 -2.69 11.67 1.99
CA ASP A 61 -2.76 10.57 2.94
C ASP A 61 -4.19 10.39 3.46
N LEU A 62 -4.64 9.14 3.47
CA LEU A 62 -5.88 8.69 4.09
C LEU A 62 -5.54 7.89 5.35
N THR A 63 -6.43 7.94 6.33
CA THR A 63 -6.33 7.13 7.57
C THR A 63 -4.95 7.20 8.23
N MET A 64 -4.37 8.41 8.31
CA MET A 64 -3.04 8.67 8.87
C MET A 64 -1.88 7.96 8.13
N GLY A 65 -2.02 7.80 6.81
CA GLY A 65 -0.98 7.25 5.93
C GLY A 65 -0.99 5.73 5.81
N ILE A 66 -2.11 5.07 6.14
CA ILE A 66 -2.33 3.65 5.84
C ILE A 66 -2.63 3.49 4.34
N ALA A 67 -3.37 4.43 3.76
CA ALA A 67 -3.59 4.55 2.33
C ALA A 67 -3.25 5.97 1.87
N ALA A 68 -3.00 6.15 0.58
CA ALA A 68 -2.79 7.46 -0.02
C ALA A 68 -3.44 7.51 -1.40
N VAL A 69 -3.90 8.70 -1.78
CA VAL A 69 -4.40 9.00 -3.12
C VAL A 69 -3.35 9.86 -3.83
N HIS A 70 -2.90 9.41 -4.99
CA HIS A 70 -2.02 10.17 -5.87
C HIS A 70 -2.84 10.75 -7.02
N VAL A 71 -2.77 12.07 -7.21
CA VAL A 71 -3.46 12.79 -8.28
C VAL A 71 -2.40 13.48 -9.13
N GLY A 72 -2.44 13.29 -10.45
CA GLY A 72 -1.54 13.96 -11.37
C GLY A 72 -2.26 14.34 -12.66
N THR A 73 -1.79 15.40 -13.30
CA THR A 73 -2.36 15.91 -14.55
C THR A 73 -1.47 15.50 -15.71
N LYS A 74 -2.05 15.05 -16.83
CA LYS A 74 -1.29 14.79 -18.05
C LYS A 74 -0.87 16.13 -18.67
N ALA A 75 0.43 16.31 -18.92
CA ALA A 75 0.89 17.46 -19.71
C ALA A 75 0.26 17.40 -21.12
N GLY A 76 -0.38 18.49 -21.52
CA GLY A 76 -1.07 18.64 -22.80
C GLY A 76 -0.13 18.70 -23.99
#